data_AF-A0A5C6U344-F1
#
_entry.id   AF-A0A5C6U344-F1
#
_cell.length_a   1.000
_cell.length_b   1.000
_cell.length_c   1.000
_cell.angle_alpha   90.00
_cell.angle_beta   90.00
_cell.angle_gamma   90.00
#
_symmetry.space_group_name_H-M   'P 1'
#
loop_
_entity.id
_entity.type
_entity.pdbx_description
1 polymer ?
#
loop_
_entity_poly.entity_id
_entity_poly.type
_entity_poly.pdbx_seq_one_letter_code
_entity_poly.pdbx_strand_id
1 'polypeptide(L)'
;MHTSGARVMLSVAYLGTQSSDMQLHRPEVCYRAGGFRIGDLVDDRLELAGRSVPVTRLVAQMPGRPEPITYWTVLDGQAVSARAQGWLERLQRMGQRRAAAGLLVRVSSIDADSAAAFRLHARFAAGMAEALAPAQRDFVTGSPRAA
;
A
#
# COMPACT_ATOMS: atom_id res chain seq x y z
N MET A 1 -17.78 -14.85 9.85
CA MET A 1 -16.66 -15.24 8.97
C MET A 1 -17.16 -15.24 7.54
N HIS A 2 -16.35 -14.81 6.55
CA HIS A 2 -16.74 -14.92 5.15
C HIS A 2 -16.90 -16.40 4.77
N THR A 3 -17.93 -16.76 4.00
CA THR A 3 -18.30 -18.16 3.72
C THR A 3 -17.20 -18.95 3.00
N SER A 4 -16.31 -18.26 2.28
CA SER A 4 -15.16 -18.89 1.63
C SER A 4 -13.98 -19.20 2.57
N GLY A 5 -14.02 -18.80 3.84
CA GLY A 5 -12.90 -18.95 4.78
C GLY A 5 -11.72 -18.00 4.52
N ALA A 6 -11.81 -17.13 3.52
CA ALA A 6 -10.75 -16.18 3.18
C ALA A 6 -10.47 -15.18 4.31
N ARG A 7 -9.19 -14.91 4.56
CA ARG A 7 -8.71 -13.98 5.59
C ARG A 7 -7.84 -12.91 4.96
N VAL A 8 -8.17 -11.66 5.25
CA VAL A 8 -7.41 -10.48 4.82
C VAL A 8 -6.93 -9.73 6.05
N MET A 9 -5.68 -9.29 6.02
CA MET A 9 -5.07 -8.40 7.00
C MET A 9 -4.95 -7.02 6.37
N LEU A 10 -5.56 -6.01 7.01
CA LEU A 10 -5.47 -4.61 6.62
C LEU A 10 -4.61 -3.87 7.63
N SER A 11 -3.65 -3.08 7.14
CA SER A 11 -2.92 -2.10 7.93
C SER A 11 -3.02 -0.73 7.25
N VAL A 12 -3.33 0.29 8.03
CA VAL A 12 -3.42 1.68 7.59
C VAL A 12 -2.54 2.51 8.53
N ALA A 13 -1.39 2.94 8.04
CA ALA A 13 -0.45 3.75 8.81
C ALA A 13 -0.50 5.20 8.33
N TYR A 14 -0.96 6.09 9.20
CA TYR A 14 -0.97 7.53 8.95
C TYR A 14 0.30 8.17 9.51
N LEU A 15 1.06 8.81 8.63
CA LEU A 15 2.12 9.72 8.98
C LEU A 15 1.56 11.15 8.88
N GLY A 16 1.31 11.75 10.05
CA GLY A 16 0.91 13.15 10.14
C GLY A 16 2.02 14.11 9.71
N THR A 17 1.74 15.41 9.77
CA THR A 17 2.71 16.49 9.51
C THR A 17 3.73 16.60 10.65
N GLN A 18 4.63 15.63 10.81
CA GLN A 18 5.74 15.75 11.77
C GLN A 18 7.10 15.75 11.08
N SER A 19 7.98 16.58 11.63
CA SER A 19 9.27 17.02 11.10
C SER A 19 10.21 15.89 10.65
N SER A 20 10.59 15.95 9.38
CA SER A 20 11.85 15.53 8.71
C SER A 20 12.56 14.19 9.03
N ASP A 21 12.12 13.37 9.97
CA ASP A 21 12.86 12.16 10.39
C ASP A 21 12.03 10.86 10.39
N MET A 22 10.75 10.93 9.99
CA MET A 22 9.89 9.75 9.95
C MET A 22 9.89 9.12 8.55
N GLN A 23 10.69 8.07 8.35
CA GLN A 23 10.63 7.26 7.13
C GLN A 23 9.38 6.38 7.15
N LEU A 24 8.67 6.25 6.02
CA LEU A 24 7.59 5.28 5.90
C LEU A 24 8.14 3.88 6.17
N HIS A 25 7.55 3.14 7.11
CA HIS A 25 7.90 1.75 7.37
C HIS A 25 7.40 0.86 6.23
N ARG A 26 8.17 0.78 5.15
CA ARG A 26 7.79 0.02 3.96
C ARG A 26 7.85 -1.50 4.24
N PRO A 27 6.87 -2.28 3.74
CA PRO A 27 6.82 -3.72 3.98
C PRO A 27 8.12 -4.45 3.63
N GLU A 28 8.77 -4.10 2.53
CA GLU A 28 10.01 -4.73 2.06
C GLU A 28 11.20 -4.55 3.02
N VAL A 29 11.19 -3.49 3.84
CA VAL A 29 12.22 -3.24 4.85
C VAL A 29 11.89 -4.00 6.13
N CYS A 30 10.66 -3.85 6.63
CA CYS A 30 10.23 -4.44 7.90
C CYS A 30 10.12 -5.96 7.85
N TYR A 31 9.60 -6.53 6.76
CA TYR A 31 9.53 -7.99 6.60
C TYR A 31 10.92 -8.59 6.47
N ARG A 32 11.85 -7.94 5.76
CA ARG A 32 13.24 -8.40 5.70
C ARG A 32 13.90 -8.36 7.08
N ALA A 33 13.71 -7.28 7.84
CA ALA A 33 14.20 -7.19 9.23
C ALA A 33 13.58 -8.25 10.14
N GLY A 34 12.33 -8.65 9.89
CA GLY A 34 11.64 -9.75 10.57
C GLY A 34 11.98 -11.15 10.06
N GLY A 35 13.00 -11.31 9.22
CA GLY A 35 13.49 -12.61 8.74
C GLY A 35 12.74 -13.18 7.52
N PHE A 36 11.86 -12.44 6.87
CA PHE A 36 11.21 -12.87 5.63
C PHE A 36 12.14 -12.67 4.43
N ARG A 37 12.10 -13.60 3.48
CA ARG A 37 12.58 -13.35 2.12
C ARG A 37 11.53 -12.55 1.35
N ILE A 38 11.95 -11.45 0.73
CA ILE A 38 11.08 -10.63 -0.12
C ILE A 38 11.31 -11.01 -1.58
N GLY A 39 10.23 -11.38 -2.28
CA GLY A 39 10.25 -11.56 -3.73
C GLY A 39 10.29 -10.21 -4.47
N ASP A 40 10.10 -10.27 -5.78
CA ASP A 40 10.13 -9.05 -6.62
C ASP A 40 9.02 -8.06 -6.25
N LEU A 41 9.36 -6.78 -6.34
CA LEU A 41 8.39 -5.70 -6.25
C LEU A 41 7.81 -5.45 -7.64
N VAL A 42 6.51 -5.68 -7.77
CA VAL A 42 5.77 -5.49 -9.03
C VAL A 42 4.87 -4.28 -8.86
N ASP A 43 5.08 -3.26 -9.68
CA ASP A 43 4.17 -2.14 -9.78
C ASP A 43 2.94 -2.56 -10.61
N ASP A 44 1.75 -2.25 -10.10
CA ASP A 44 0.46 -2.55 -10.73
C ASP A 44 -0.54 -1.41 -10.44
N ARG A 45 -1.78 -1.54 -10.91
CA ARG A 45 -2.86 -0.58 -10.67
C ARG A 45 -4.13 -1.30 -10.19
N LEU A 46 -4.84 -0.67 -9.26
CA LEU A 46 -6.16 -1.10 -8.83
C LEU A 46 -7.19 -0.05 -9.21
N GLU A 47 -8.32 -0.48 -9.77
CA GLU A 47 -9.47 0.39 -9.97
C GLU A 47 -10.31 0.43 -8.69
N LEU A 48 -10.22 1.54 -7.95
CA LEU A 48 -10.89 1.75 -6.66
C LEU A 48 -11.81 2.96 -6.77
N ALA A 49 -13.13 2.74 -6.64
CA ALA A 49 -14.16 3.78 -6.70
C ALA A 49 -14.01 4.74 -7.91
N GLY A 50 -13.77 4.16 -9.10
CA GLY A 50 -13.60 4.92 -10.35
C GLY A 50 -12.23 5.57 -10.53
N ARG A 51 -11.24 5.21 -9.70
CA ARG A 51 -9.87 5.73 -9.76
C ARG A 51 -8.87 4.62 -9.97
N SER A 52 -7.92 4.88 -10.85
CA SER A 52 -6.79 4.00 -11.06
C SER A 52 -5.68 4.33 -10.06
N VAL A 53 -5.57 3.52 -9.00
CA VAL A 53 -4.63 3.71 -7.89
C VAL A 53 -3.36 2.89 -8.16
N PRO A 54 -2.17 3.52 -8.25
CA PRO A 54 -0.92 2.78 -8.38
C PRO A 54 -0.63 2.02 -7.08
N VAL A 55 -0.34 0.73 -7.22
CA VAL A 55 -0.02 -0.15 -6.10
C VAL A 55 1.30 -0.86 -6.36
N THR A 56 1.92 -1.36 -5.30
CA THR A 56 3.05 -2.28 -5.36
C THR A 56 2.63 -3.61 -4.75
N ARG A 57 3.00 -4.69 -5.44
CA ARG A 57 2.79 -6.07 -5.01
C ARG A 57 4.13 -6.73 -4.74
N LEU A 58 4.17 -7.57 -3.71
CA LEU A 58 5.28 -8.47 -3.45
C LEU A 58 4.77 -9.72 -2.74
N VAL A 59 5.62 -10.75 -2.67
CA VAL A 59 5.38 -11.91 -1.82
C VAL A 59 6.48 -11.96 -0.76
N ALA A 60 6.10 -11.83 0.50
CA ALA A 60 6.98 -12.08 1.63
C ALA A 60 6.93 -13.57 1.97
N GLN A 61 8.08 -14.21 2.14
CA GLN A 61 8.19 -15.66 2.30
C GLN A 61 8.88 -15.99 3.62
N MET A 62 8.22 -16.83 4.40
CA MET A 62 8.74 -17.52 5.56
C MET A 62 8.32 -19.00 5.47
N PRO A 63 9.11 -19.97 5.96
CA PRO A 63 8.74 -21.38 5.90
C PRO A 63 7.31 -21.62 6.41
N GLY A 64 6.47 -22.23 5.56
CA GLY A 64 5.06 -22.53 5.87
C GLY A 64 4.11 -21.33 5.85
N ARG A 65 4.57 -20.10 5.53
CA ARG A 65 3.76 -18.88 5.58
C ARG A 65 4.12 -17.90 4.44
N PRO A 66 3.82 -18.24 3.18
CA PRO A 66 3.87 -17.26 2.09
C PRO A 66 2.78 -16.20 2.32
N GLU A 67 3.18 -14.93 2.26
CA GLU A 67 2.31 -13.79 2.48
C GLU A 67 2.39 -12.85 1.27
N PRO A 68 1.47 -12.97 0.30
CA PRO A 68 1.25 -11.96 -0.73
C PRO A 68 0.81 -10.63 -0.08
N ILE A 69 1.38 -9.52 -0.57
CA ILE A 69 1.12 -8.18 -0.05
C ILE A 69 0.81 -7.25 -1.24
N THR A 70 -0.20 -6.42 -1.08
CA THR A 70 -0.51 -5.29 -1.96
C THR A 70 -0.56 -4.02 -1.12
N TYR A 71 0.18 -3.00 -1.50
CA TYR A 71 0.18 -1.73 -0.77
C TYR A 71 0.30 -0.54 -1.71
N TRP A 72 -0.13 0.62 -1.22
CA TRP A 72 0.05 1.90 -1.86
C TRP A 72 0.21 2.97 -0.80
N THR A 73 0.73 4.12 -1.21
CA THR A 73 0.79 5.28 -0.32
C THR A 73 0.11 6.46 -0.95
N VAL A 74 -0.61 7.23 -0.14
CA VAL A 74 -1.12 8.55 -0.51
C VAL A 74 -0.20 9.60 0.12
N LEU A 75 0.47 10.40 -0.70
CA LEU A 75 1.33 11.51 -0.27
C LEU A 75 0.70 12.82 -0.76
N ASP A 76 0.48 13.77 0.14
CA ASP A 76 -0.15 15.07 -0.18
C ASP A 76 -1.44 14.92 -1.03
N GLY A 77 -2.24 13.89 -0.72
CA GLY A 77 -3.48 13.58 -1.44
C GLY A 77 -3.28 12.89 -2.79
N GLN A 78 -2.09 12.42 -3.14
CA GLN A 78 -1.81 11.69 -4.38
C GLN A 78 -1.33 10.26 -4.11
N ALA A 79 -1.98 9.27 -4.73
CA ALA A 79 -1.53 7.89 -4.63
C ALA A 79 -0.28 7.63 -5.48
N VAL A 80 0.71 6.96 -4.90
CA VAL A 80 2.02 6.67 -5.49
C VAL A 80 2.45 5.24 -5.22
N SER A 81 3.13 4.61 -6.20
CA SER A 81 3.76 3.30 -6.03
C SER A 81 5.08 3.41 -5.28
N ALA A 82 5.61 2.29 -4.78
CA ALA A 82 6.87 2.23 -4.06
C ALA A 82 8.06 2.80 -4.85
N ARG A 83 8.08 2.57 -6.17
CA ARG A 83 9.14 3.08 -7.05
C ARG A 83 9.06 4.61 -7.18
N ALA A 84 7.86 5.16 -7.33
CA ALA A 84 7.65 6.60 -7.40
C ALA A 84 7.99 7.29 -6.06
N GLN A 85 7.65 6.65 -4.94
CA GLN A 85 8.03 7.12 -3.60
C GLN A 85 9.54 7.18 -3.41
N GLY A 86 10.27 6.11 -3.76
CA GLY A 86 11.73 6.09 -3.63
C GLY A 86 12.42 7.19 -4.45
N TRP A 87 11.83 7.58 -5.58
CA TRP A 87 12.31 8.71 -6.37
C TRP A 87 12.03 10.07 -5.70
N LEU A 88 10.82 10.28 -5.19
CA LEU A 88 10.44 11.48 -4.42
C LEU A 88 11.32 11.68 -3.19
N GLU A 89 11.55 10.62 -2.41
CA GLU A 89 12.44 10.66 -1.24
C GLU A 89 13.88 11.03 -1.64
N ARG A 90 14.36 10.51 -2.77
CA ARG A 90 15.71 10.83 -3.27
C ARG A 90 15.81 12.30 -3.67
N LEU A 91 14.78 12.88 -4.29
CA LEU A 91 14.72 14.31 -4.59
C LEU A 91 14.67 15.17 -3.32
N GLN A 92 13.86 14.80 -2.33
CA GLN A 92 13.78 15.52 -1.05
C GLN A 92 15.12 15.57 -0.32
N ARG A 93 15.87 14.46 -0.33
CA ARG A 93 17.23 14.40 0.23
C ARG A 93 18.24 15.30 -0.50
N MET A 94 18.00 15.66 -1.76
CA MET A 94 18.92 16.45 -2.58
C MET A 94 18.67 17.96 -2.57
N GLY A 95 17.56 18.48 -2.03
CA GLY A 95 17.37 19.94 -2.09
C GLY A 95 16.17 20.56 -1.38
N GLN A 96 15.12 19.83 -1.00
CA GLN A 96 13.99 20.42 -0.26
C GLN A 96 13.36 19.40 0.69
N ARG A 97 13.51 19.63 2.00
CA ARG A 97 12.76 18.93 3.05
C ARG A 97 11.31 19.44 3.02
N ARG A 98 10.41 18.70 2.39
CA ARG A 98 8.97 18.99 2.42
C ARG A 98 8.31 18.06 3.43
N ALA A 99 7.59 18.62 4.40
CA ALA A 99 6.71 17.84 5.26
C ALA A 99 5.58 17.29 4.38
N ALA A 100 5.62 16.00 4.07
CA ALA A 100 4.56 15.33 3.33
C ALA A 100 3.73 14.52 4.31
N ALA A 101 2.45 14.85 4.45
CA ALA A 101 1.53 13.97 5.15
C ALA A 101 1.33 12.72 4.27
N GLY A 102 1.48 11.54 4.85
CA GLY A 102 1.52 10.29 4.12
C GLY A 102 0.61 9.24 4.73
N LEU A 103 -0.09 8.48 3.91
CA LEU A 103 -0.88 7.33 4.33
C LEU A 103 -0.38 6.08 3.62
N LEU A 104 0.10 5.08 4.34
CA LEU A 104 0.40 3.76 3.79
C LEU A 104 -0.80 2.83 4.04
N VAL A 105 -1.39 2.30 2.97
CA VAL A 105 -2.40 1.26 3.05
C VAL A 105 -1.79 -0.05 2.58
N ARG A 106 -1.91 -1.10 3.39
CA ARG A 106 -1.39 -2.45 3.11
C ARG A 106 -2.50 -3.48 3.31
N VAL A 107 -2.69 -4.29 2.29
CA VAL A 107 -3.56 -5.46 2.29
C VAL A 107 -2.70 -6.70 2.10
N SER A 108 -2.83 -7.69 2.98
CA SER A 108 -2.13 -8.97 2.86
C SER A 108 -3.00 -10.17 3.23
N SER A 109 -2.59 -11.35 2.80
CA SER A 109 -3.20 -12.63 3.17
C SER A 109 -2.10 -13.69 3.27
N ILE A 110 -2.35 -14.79 3.97
CA ILE A 110 -1.47 -15.96 3.94
C ILE A 110 -2.03 -16.89 2.88
N ASP A 111 -1.32 -17.03 1.76
CA ASP A 111 -1.75 -17.86 0.63
C ASP A 111 -0.54 -18.28 -0.22
N ALA A 112 -0.55 -19.52 -0.69
CA ALA A 112 0.47 -20.04 -1.60
C ALA A 112 0.21 -19.61 -3.05
N ASP A 113 -1.05 -19.37 -3.43
CA ASP A 113 -1.41 -18.80 -4.73
C ASP A 113 -1.46 -17.27 -4.64
N SER A 114 -0.33 -16.65 -4.98
CA SER A 114 -0.21 -15.18 -4.97
C SER A 114 -1.17 -14.50 -5.94
N ALA A 115 -1.49 -15.11 -7.09
CA ALA A 115 -2.41 -14.53 -8.05
C ALA A 115 -3.84 -14.53 -7.52
N ALA A 116 -4.28 -15.61 -6.87
CA ALA A 116 -5.57 -15.66 -6.18
C ALA A 116 -5.64 -14.65 -5.03
N ALA A 117 -4.58 -14.55 -4.22
CA ALA A 117 -4.47 -13.56 -3.16
C ALA A 117 -4.58 -12.13 -3.69
N PHE A 118 -3.87 -11.79 -4.77
CA PHE A 118 -3.96 -10.44 -5.36
C PHE A 118 -5.37 -10.11 -5.89
N ARG A 119 -6.08 -11.09 -6.47
CA ARG A 119 -7.50 -10.91 -6.83
C ARG A 119 -8.39 -10.70 -5.60
N LEU A 120 -8.12 -11.41 -4.51
CA LEU A 120 -8.81 -11.20 -3.23
C LEU A 120 -8.54 -9.80 -2.67
N HIS A 121 -7.29 -9.34 -2.71
CA HIS A 121 -6.91 -7.99 -2.25
C HIS A 121 -7.60 -6.91 -3.06
N ALA A 122 -7.65 -7.05 -4.39
CA ALA A 122 -8.33 -6.10 -5.27
C ALA A 122 -9.83 -5.97 -4.92
N ARG A 123 -10.52 -7.11 -4.74
CA ARG A 123 -11.94 -7.11 -4.33
C ARG A 123 -12.14 -6.49 -2.95
N PHE A 124 -11.29 -6.84 -1.99
CA PHE A 124 -11.36 -6.28 -0.64
C PHE A 124 -11.13 -4.76 -0.66
N ALA A 125 -10.11 -4.29 -1.37
CA ALA A 125 -9.80 -2.86 -1.49
C ALA A 125 -10.93 -2.08 -2.18
N ALA A 126 -11.54 -2.64 -3.22
CA ALA A 126 -12.69 -2.04 -3.90
C ALA A 126 -13.89 -1.91 -2.96
N GLY A 127 -14.26 -2.99 -2.27
CA GLY A 127 -15.36 -2.97 -1.30
C GLY A 127 -15.09 -2.03 -0.11
N MET A 128 -13.84 -1.96 0.36
CA MET A 128 -13.42 -0.98 1.36
C MET A 128 -13.61 0.45 0.86
N ALA A 129 -13.15 0.77 -0.35
CA ALA A 129 -13.29 2.11 -0.92
C ALA A 129 -14.76 2.50 -1.07
N GLU A 130 -15.62 1.60 -1.52
CA GLU A 130 -17.07 1.82 -1.65
C GLU A 130 -17.76 2.07 -0.32
N ALA A 131 -17.39 1.33 0.73
CA ALA A 131 -17.97 1.44 2.07
C ALA A 131 -17.57 2.73 2.83
N LEU A 132 -16.48 3.39 2.43
CA LEU A 132 -16.02 4.63 3.05
C LEU A 132 -16.84 5.84 2.59
N ALA A 133 -17.04 6.80 3.50
CA ALA A 133 -17.60 8.10 3.15
C ALA A 133 -16.66 8.84 2.17
N PRO A 134 -17.16 9.75 1.31
CA PRO A 134 -16.37 10.36 0.25
C PRO A 134 -15.02 10.96 0.71
N ALA A 135 -15.01 11.72 1.82
CA ALA A 135 -13.78 12.32 2.35
C ALA A 135 -12.75 11.27 2.80
N GLN A 136 -13.19 10.17 3.41
CA GLN A 136 -12.31 9.08 3.85
C GLN A 136 -11.80 8.27 2.65
N ARG A 137 -12.65 8.05 1.65
CA ARG A 137 -12.29 7.41 0.40
C ARG A 137 -11.19 8.18 -0.32
N ASP A 138 -11.32 9.50 -0.41
CA ASP A 138 -10.29 10.37 -1.00
C ASP A 138 -8.99 10.31 -0.22
N PHE A 139 -9.08 10.31 1.10
CA PHE A 139 -7.92 10.16 1.96
C PHE A 139 -7.17 8.84 1.74
N VAL A 140 -7.88 7.71 1.55
CA VAL A 140 -7.24 6.39 1.36
C VAL A 140 -6.87 6.05 -0.07
N THR A 141 -7.54 6.63 -1.08
CA THR A 141 -7.28 6.35 -2.51
C THR A 141 -6.48 7.46 -3.20
N GLY A 142 -6.28 8.60 -2.53
CA GLY A 142 -5.83 9.83 -3.15
C GLY A 142 -6.99 10.60 -3.78
N SER A 143 -6.87 11.92 -3.81
CA SER A 143 -7.81 12.82 -4.47
C SER A 143 -7.59 12.80 -5.99
N PRO A 144 -8.66 12.94 -6.79
CA PRO A 144 -8.53 13.17 -8.22
C PRO A 144 -7.63 14.39 -8.45
N ARG A 145 -6.67 14.28 -9.37
CA ARG A 145 -5.95 15.47 -9.84
C ARG A 145 -6.99 16.38 -10.50
N ALA A 146 -7.11 17.63 -10.04
CA ALA A 146 -7.80 18.64 -10.82
C ALA A 146 -7.08 18.74 -12.18
N ALA A 147 -7.85 18.63 -13.25
CA ALA A 147 -7.35 18.78 -14.62
C ALA A 147 -6.83 20.21 -14.86
#